data_AF-A0A1X1N134-F1
#
_entry.id   AF-A0A1X1N134-F1
#
_cell.length_a   1.000
_cell.length_b   1.000
_cell.length_c   1.000
_cell.angle_alpha   90.00
_cell.angle_beta   90.00
_cell.angle_gamma   90.00
#
_symmetry.space_group_name_H-M   'P 1'
#
loop_
_entity.id
_entity.type
_entity.pdbx_description
1 polymer ?
#
loop_
_entity_poly.entity_id
_entity_poly.type
_entity_poly.pdbx_seq_one_letter_code
_entity_poly.pdbx_strand_id
1 'polypeptide(L)'
;MLTEDRSPVATPAKPGVSADLRVRVDQDACTGDGLCAQLAPAVFEFDVDGLAYVKDSAGELQTQPGAYVPVPLPLVDAVVDAADECPGTCIYVERPDGTLEAGGPVG
;
A
#
# COMPACT_ATOMS: atom_id res chain seq x y z
N MET A 1 -39.65 -0.73 22.20
CA MET A 1 -39.50 -2.04 21.51
C MET A 1 -39.38 -1.71 20.03
N LEU A 2 -38.23 -1.71 19.35
CA LEU A 2 -36.96 -2.37 19.59
C LEU A 2 -35.80 -1.36 19.61
N THR A 3 -34.87 -1.58 20.54
CA THR A 3 -33.49 -1.08 20.54
C THR A 3 -32.72 -1.89 19.51
N GLU A 4 -32.24 -1.28 18.43
CA GLU A 4 -31.24 -1.90 17.56
C GLU A 4 -30.02 -0.97 17.55
N ASP A 5 -29.28 -1.10 18.65
CA ASP A 5 -27.93 -0.61 18.85
C ASP A 5 -27.02 -1.30 17.82
N ARG A 6 -26.68 -0.61 16.74
CA ARG A 6 -25.66 -1.07 15.78
C ARG A 6 -24.31 -0.54 16.23
N SER A 7 -23.82 -1.12 17.32
CA SER A 7 -22.42 -1.03 17.75
C SER A 7 -21.49 -1.48 16.61
N PRO A 8 -20.52 -0.67 16.17
CA PRO A 8 -19.36 -1.20 15.48
C PRO A 8 -18.45 -1.84 16.54
N VAL A 9 -18.34 -3.17 16.51
CA VAL A 9 -17.22 -3.87 17.16
C VAL A 9 -15.96 -3.46 16.39
N ALA A 10 -15.24 -2.48 16.92
CA ALA A 10 -13.84 -2.27 16.60
C ALA A 10 -13.05 -3.29 17.42
N THR A 11 -12.50 -4.29 16.72
CA THR A 11 -11.49 -5.19 17.28
C THR A 11 -10.31 -4.36 17.79
N PRO A 12 -9.76 -4.63 18.98
CA PRO A 12 -8.62 -3.88 19.49
C PRO A 12 -7.40 -4.16 18.63
N ALA A 13 -6.92 -3.14 17.90
CA ALA A 13 -5.58 -3.13 17.33
C ALA A 13 -4.58 -3.30 18.49
N LYS A 14 -3.72 -4.31 18.41
CA LYS A 14 -2.62 -4.49 19.38
C LYS A 14 -1.78 -3.21 19.43
N PRO A 15 -1.50 -2.65 20.61
CA PRO A 15 -0.55 -1.55 20.73
C PRO A 15 0.87 -2.12 20.60
N GLY A 16 1.54 -1.84 19.49
CA GLY A 16 2.93 -2.22 19.27
C GLY A 16 3.48 -1.51 18.05
N VAL A 17 4.08 -0.34 18.28
CA VAL A 17 4.89 0.45 17.34
C VAL A 17 4.23 0.64 15.97
N SER A 18 3.61 1.81 15.78
CA SER A 18 3.46 2.46 14.48
C SER A 18 4.54 2.01 13.51
N ALA A 19 4.26 1.03 12.64
CA ALA A 19 5.30 0.38 11.88
C ALA A 19 5.86 1.41 10.90
N ASP A 20 7.16 1.70 11.00
CA ASP A 20 7.89 2.42 9.96
C ASP A 20 7.87 1.51 8.73
N LEU A 21 6.81 1.60 7.93
CA LEU A 21 6.69 0.88 6.67
C LEU A 21 7.03 1.83 5.55
N ARG A 22 7.62 1.25 4.50
CA ARG A 22 7.85 1.91 3.23
C ARG A 22 7.29 1.04 2.13
N VAL A 23 6.86 1.69 1.05
CA VAL A 23 6.31 1.00 -0.11
C VAL A 23 7.01 1.43 -1.39
N ARG A 24 7.20 0.47 -2.30
CA ARG A 24 7.62 0.70 -3.68
C ARG A 24 6.79 -0.13 -4.64
N VAL A 25 6.85 0.24 -5.92
CA VAL A 25 6.37 -0.58 -7.04
C VAL A 25 7.57 -1.03 -7.86
N ASP A 26 7.59 -2.29 -8.27
CA ASP A 26 8.48 -2.85 -9.26
C ASP A 26 7.88 -2.65 -10.66
N GLN A 27 8.49 -1.76 -11.44
CA GLN A 27 8.01 -1.38 -12.76
C GLN A 27 8.10 -2.54 -13.77
N ASP A 28 9.04 -3.47 -13.61
CA ASP A 28 9.23 -4.59 -14.52
C ASP A 28 8.14 -5.67 -14.34
N ALA A 29 7.58 -5.78 -13.13
CA ALA A 29 6.51 -6.71 -12.79
C ALA A 29 5.11 -6.08 -12.87
N CYS A 30 5.01 -4.75 -13.00
CA CYS A 30 3.72 -4.06 -13.02
C CYS A 30 2.96 -4.35 -14.32
N THR A 31 1.73 -4.87 -14.19
CA THR A 31 0.87 -5.22 -15.33
C THR A 31 -0.11 -4.12 -15.72
N GLY A 32 -0.12 -3.00 -14.99
CA GLY A 32 -1.02 -1.86 -15.26
C GLY A 32 -2.49 -2.10 -14.89
N ASP A 33 -2.80 -3.04 -13.99
CA ASP A 33 -4.18 -3.44 -13.65
C ASP A 33 -5.00 -2.35 -12.93
N GLY A 34 -4.35 -1.51 -12.12
CA GLY A 34 -4.97 -0.30 -11.54
C GLY A 34 -5.64 -0.49 -10.19
N LEU A 35 -5.74 -1.71 -9.65
CA LEU A 35 -6.31 -1.95 -8.32
C LEU A 35 -5.61 -1.16 -7.20
N CYS A 36 -4.29 -0.99 -7.26
CA CYS A 36 -3.54 -0.24 -6.25
C CYS A 36 -3.98 1.23 -6.14
N ALA A 37 -4.21 1.90 -7.27
CA ALA A 37 -4.71 3.27 -7.31
C ALA A 37 -6.18 3.37 -6.88
N GLN A 38 -6.96 2.29 -6.99
CA GLN A 38 -8.34 2.25 -6.49
C GLN A 38 -8.40 2.05 -4.97
N LEU A 39 -7.55 1.19 -4.43
CA LEU A 39 -7.50 0.85 -3.00
C LEU A 39 -6.79 1.93 -2.17
N ALA A 40 -5.68 2.47 -2.67
CA ALA A 40 -4.88 3.48 -1.99
C ALA A 40 -4.48 4.65 -2.91
N PRO A 41 -5.44 5.45 -3.42
CA PRO A 41 -5.18 6.57 -4.35
C PRO A 41 -4.31 7.68 -3.77
N ALA A 42 -4.18 7.77 -2.44
CA ALA A 42 -3.29 8.72 -1.78
C ALA A 42 -1.81 8.33 -1.95
N VAL A 43 -1.52 7.05 -2.22
CA VAL A 43 -0.15 6.50 -2.28
C VAL A 43 0.21 6.08 -3.69
N PHE A 44 -0.74 5.60 -4.50
CA PHE A 44 -0.46 5.12 -5.85
C PHE A 44 -1.11 5.99 -6.92
N GLU A 45 -0.41 6.13 -8.04
CA GLU A 45 -0.91 6.81 -9.24
C GLU A 45 -0.22 6.23 -10.48
N PHE A 46 -0.87 6.35 -11.63
CA PHE A 46 -0.33 5.88 -12.92
C PHE A 46 0.35 7.04 -13.64
N ASP A 47 1.50 6.77 -14.26
CA ASP A 47 2.10 7.70 -15.21
C ASP A 47 1.62 7.39 -16.65
N VAL A 48 2.05 8.21 -17.61
CA VAL A 48 1.71 8.13 -19.04
C VAL A 48 2.21 6.84 -19.72
N ASP A 49 3.09 6.10 -19.06
CA ASP A 49 3.59 4.79 -19.52
C ASP A 49 2.64 3.63 -19.18
N GLY A 50 1.59 3.88 -18.39
CA GLY A 50 0.63 2.87 -17.96
C GLY A 50 1.09 2.03 -16.76
N LEU A 51 2.18 2.41 -16.09
CA LEU A 51 2.68 1.77 -14.88
C LEU A 51 2.28 2.56 -13.64
N ALA A 52 2.15 1.85 -12.52
CA ALA A 52 1.90 2.46 -11.23
C ALA A 52 3.20 2.91 -10.55
N TYR A 53 3.14 4.06 -9.88
CA TYR A 53 4.21 4.65 -9.09
C TYR A 53 3.68 5.08 -7.72
N VAL A 54 4.59 5.28 -6.78
CA VAL A 54 4.27 5.76 -5.43
C VAL A 54 4.35 7.28 -5.36
N LYS A 55 3.49 7.88 -4.53
CA LYS A 55 3.49 9.31 -4.21
C LYS A 55 4.10 9.54 -2.84
N ASP A 56 4.92 10.58 -2.73
CA ASP A 56 5.44 11.00 -1.43
C ASP A 56 4.39 11.77 -0.61
N SER A 57 4.79 12.25 0.56
CA SER A 57 3.91 13.03 1.45
C SER A 57 3.43 14.36 0.87
N ALA A 58 4.12 14.89 -0.14
CA ALA A 58 3.71 16.09 -0.87
C ALA A 58 2.75 15.77 -2.04
N GLY A 59 2.53 14.48 -2.31
CA GLY A 59 1.74 14.00 -3.44
C GLY A 59 2.54 13.94 -4.75
N GLU A 60 3.87 14.08 -4.70
CA GLU A 60 4.72 14.02 -5.89
C GLU A 60 5.01 12.58 -6.27
N LEU A 61 4.81 12.27 -7.55
CA LEU A 61 5.01 10.93 -8.10
C LEU A 61 6.50 10.60 -8.19
N GLN A 62 6.91 9.50 -7.57
CA GLN A 62 8.30 9.06 -7.56
C GLN A 62 8.56 8.09 -8.72
N THR A 63 8.99 8.62 -9.86
CA THR A 63 9.18 7.85 -11.11
C THR A 63 10.54 7.16 -11.23
N GLN A 64 11.43 7.34 -10.25
CA GLN A 64 12.70 6.62 -10.25
C GLN A 64 12.49 5.13 -9.92
N PRO A 65 13.04 4.19 -10.70
CA PRO A 65 12.95 2.77 -10.40
C PRO A 65 13.44 2.45 -8.99
N GLY A 66 12.67 1.65 -8.25
CA GLY A 66 12.99 1.25 -6.88
C GLY A 66 12.82 2.35 -5.82
N ALA A 67 12.20 3.48 -6.15
CA ALA A 67 11.87 4.52 -5.17
C ALA A 67 10.91 3.99 -4.09
N TYR A 68 11.25 4.27 -2.83
CA TYR A 68 10.40 3.99 -1.68
C TYR A 68 9.83 5.28 -1.10
N VAL A 69 8.58 5.21 -0.65
CA VAL A 69 7.97 6.27 0.16
C VAL A 69 7.53 5.70 1.51
N PRO A 70 7.58 6.49 2.60
CA PRO A 70 7.02 6.07 3.88
C PRO A 70 5.50 5.91 3.76
N VAL A 71 4.95 4.88 4.41
CA VAL A 71 3.50 4.66 4.47
C VAL A 71 2.94 5.37 5.70
N PRO A 72 2.05 6.38 5.54
CA PRO A 72 1.39 7.02 6.67
C PRO A 72 0.54 6.01 7.44
N LEU A 73 0.57 6.06 8.78
CA LEU A 73 -0.19 5.12 9.64
C LEU A 73 -1.67 4.97 9.28
N PRO A 74 -2.41 6.04 8.93
CA PRO A 74 -3.82 5.90 8.55
C PRO A 74 -4.05 5.15 7.23
N LEU A 75 -3.00 4.93 6.44
CA LEU A 75 -3.06 4.33 5.11
C LEU A 75 -2.44 2.93 5.07
N VAL A 76 -1.91 2.41 6.19
CA VAL A 76 -1.22 1.12 6.23
C VAL A 76 -2.10 -0.01 5.69
N ASP A 77 -3.33 -0.14 6.21
CA ASP A 77 -4.24 -1.22 5.79
C ASP A 77 -4.53 -1.14 4.28
N ALA A 78 -4.84 0.06 3.78
CA ALA A 78 -5.14 0.25 2.35
C ALA A 78 -3.94 -0.06 1.44
N VAL A 79 -2.71 0.24 1.89
CA VAL A 79 -1.48 -0.05 1.14
C VAL A 79 -1.14 -1.55 1.19
N VAL A 80 -1.38 -2.22 2.32
CA VAL A 80 -1.23 -3.67 2.46
C VAL A 80 -2.24 -4.40 1.58
N ASP A 81 -3.52 -4.02 1.65
CA ASP A 81 -4.58 -4.58 0.79
C ASP A 81 -4.24 -4.39 -0.70
N ALA A 82 -3.74 -3.20 -1.08
CA ALA A 82 -3.29 -2.94 -2.45
C ALA A 82 -2.14 -3.86 -2.88
N ALA A 83 -1.23 -4.21 -1.97
CA ALA A 83 -0.10 -5.07 -2.25
C ALA A 83 -0.51 -6.55 -2.38
N ASP A 84 -1.35 -7.04 -1.48
CA ASP A 84 -1.83 -8.42 -1.47
C ASP A 84 -2.76 -8.74 -2.65
N GLU A 85 -3.56 -7.77 -3.09
CA GLU A 85 -4.49 -7.91 -4.22
C GLU A 85 -3.84 -7.58 -5.57
N CYS A 86 -2.58 -7.14 -5.61
CA CYS A 86 -1.91 -6.76 -6.85
C CYS A 86 -1.66 -8.00 -7.74
N PRO A 87 -2.28 -8.10 -8.94
CA PRO A 87 -2.13 -9.30 -9.78
C PRO A 87 -0.71 -9.52 -10.28
N GLY A 88 0.06 -8.44 -10.45
CA GLY A 88 1.47 -8.49 -10.85
C GLY A 88 2.42 -8.80 -9.70
N THR A 89 1.94 -8.89 -8.44
CA THR A 89 2.78 -9.04 -7.24
C THR A 89 3.93 -8.02 -7.18
N CYS A 90 3.71 -6.83 -7.75
CA CYS A 90 4.76 -5.86 -8.01
C CYS A 90 4.92 -4.79 -6.92
N ILE A 91 4.06 -4.80 -5.90
CA ILE A 91 4.10 -3.85 -4.79
C ILE A 91 4.82 -4.51 -3.62
N TYR A 92 5.76 -3.79 -3.02
CA TYR A 92 6.54 -4.29 -1.89
C TYR A 92 6.33 -3.35 -0.71
N VAL A 93 5.72 -3.87 0.35
CA VAL A 93 5.57 -3.17 1.62
C VAL A 93 6.57 -3.77 2.60
N GLU A 94 7.53 -2.96 3.03
CA GLU A 94 8.69 -3.44 3.77
C GLU A 94 8.99 -2.55 4.98
N ARG A 95 9.67 -3.13 5.96
CA ARG A 95 10.38 -2.38 7.00
C ARG A 95 11.68 -1.77 6.45
N PRO A 96 12.26 -0.76 7.12
CA PRO A 96 13.55 -0.17 6.76
C PRO A 96 14.70 -1.19 6.68
N ASP A 97 14.61 -2.29 7.43
CA ASP A 97 15.59 -3.39 7.43
C ASP A 97 15.41 -4.38 6.26
N GLY A 98 14.42 -4.17 5.40
CA GLY A 98 14.13 -5.02 4.24
C GLY A 98 13.23 -6.21 4.54
N THR A 99 12.71 -6.35 5.77
CA THR A 99 11.69 -7.35 6.08
C THR A 99 10.42 -7.05 5.29
N LEU A 100 10.01 -8.00 4.43
CA LEU A 100 8.78 -7.91 3.64
C LEU A 100 7.56 -8.17 4.52
N GLU A 101 6.60 -7.26 4.49
CA GLU A 101 5.35 -7.34 5.25
C GLU A 101 4.16 -7.74 4.35
N ALA A 102 4.13 -7.28 3.09
CA ALA A 102 3.09 -7.61 2.13
C ALA A 102 3.56 -7.45 0.67
N GLY A 103 2.87 -8.15 -0.24
CA GLY A 103 3.16 -8.17 -1.68
C GLY A 103 4.48 -8.86 -2.05
N GLY A 104 5.06 -8.47 -3.19
CA GLY A 104 6.20 -9.16 -3.81
C GLY A 104 5.88 -10.59 -4.27
N PRO A 105 6.76 -11.25 -5.05
CA PRO A 105 6.60 -12.66 -5.37
C PRO A 105 6.74 -13.48 -4.07
N VAL A 106 5.73 -14.30 -3.79
CA VAL A 106 5.85 -15.37 -2.79
C VAL A 106 6.91 -16.35 -3.30
N GLY A 107 8.04 -16.42 -2.59
CA GLY A 107 9.19 -17.26 -2.95
C GLY A 107 8.87 -18.75 -2.99
#